data_AF-A0AA49K084-F1
#
_entry.id   AF-A0AA49K084-F1
#
_cell.length_a   1.000
_cell.length_b   1.000
_cell.length_c   1.000
_cell.angle_alpha   90.00
_cell.angle_beta   90.00
_cell.angle_gamma   90.00
#
_symmetry.space_group_name_H-M   'P 1'
#
loop_
_entity.id
_entity.type
_entity.pdbx_description
1 polymer ?
#
loop_
_entity_poly.entity_id
_entity_poly.type
_entity_poly.pdbx_seq_one_letter_code
_entity_poly.pdbx_strand_id
1 'polypeptide(L)'
;MAPTCAWGIARGAPRTAFYQHHIVRQGYTQRGQVLGAGIGPGSSQVSLELARVAGWGRAGVTLQRTVYDNDRFYATQSGGSAFQRQEAEPALLADALLFRGPWELGGSLAIAKLYNKYYVLKADETNVQLGVTARYRWR
;
A
#
# COMPACT_ATOMS: atom_id res chain seq x y z
N MET A 1 -19.09 -12.39 -51.22
CA MET A 1 -19.59 -12.58 -49.84
C MET A 1 -18.48 -13.25 -49.04
N ALA A 2 -17.74 -12.49 -48.23
CA ALA A 2 -16.73 -13.02 -47.32
C ALA A 2 -17.34 -13.04 -45.90
N PRO A 3 -17.12 -14.08 -45.09
CA PRO A 3 -17.61 -14.08 -43.72
C PRO A 3 -16.74 -13.16 -42.87
N THR A 4 -17.34 -12.15 -42.27
CA THR A 4 -16.72 -11.29 -41.27
C THR A 4 -16.40 -12.11 -40.02
N CYS A 5 -15.11 -12.24 -39.71
CA CYS A 5 -14.60 -12.76 -38.45
C CYS A 5 -14.98 -11.77 -37.33
N ALA A 6 -16.02 -12.09 -36.57
CA ALA A 6 -16.37 -11.37 -35.36
C ALA A 6 -15.34 -11.72 -34.26
N TRP A 7 -14.47 -10.77 -33.93
CA TRP A 7 -13.67 -10.80 -32.71
C TRP A 7 -14.59 -10.64 -31.49
N GLY A 8 -15.25 -11.72 -31.11
CA GLY A 8 -15.86 -11.86 -29.81
C GLY A 8 -14.78 -12.03 -28.76
N ILE A 9 -14.28 -10.92 -28.20
CA ILE A 9 -13.55 -10.97 -26.94
C ILE A 9 -14.56 -11.43 -25.88
N ALA A 10 -14.53 -12.72 -25.57
CA ALA A 10 -15.28 -13.30 -24.49
C ALA A 10 -14.91 -12.57 -23.19
N ARG A 11 -15.86 -11.77 -22.68
CA ARG A 11 -15.82 -11.18 -21.34
C ARG A 11 -16.02 -12.30 -20.33
N GLY A 12 -14.97 -13.07 -20.06
CA GLY A 12 -15.03 -14.25 -19.20
C GLY A 12 -13.70 -14.71 -18.63
N ALA A 13 -12.63 -13.91 -18.71
CA ALA A 13 -11.44 -14.18 -17.90
C ALA A 13 -11.83 -13.97 -16.43
N PRO A 14 -11.58 -14.91 -15.50
CA PRO A 14 -11.61 -14.58 -14.09
C PRO A 14 -10.64 -13.42 -13.93
N ARG A 15 -11.13 -12.24 -13.54
CA ARG A 15 -10.27 -11.10 -13.22
C ARG A 15 -9.53 -11.46 -11.94
N THR A 16 -8.51 -12.31 -12.04
CA THR A 16 -7.59 -12.57 -10.95
C THR A 16 -6.89 -11.24 -10.69
N ALA A 17 -7.20 -10.62 -9.56
CA ALA A 17 -6.51 -9.42 -9.12
C ALA A 17 -5.01 -9.72 -8.96
N PHE A 18 -4.17 -8.69 -8.99
CA PHE A 18 -2.74 -8.84 -8.74
C PHE A 18 -2.49 -9.67 -7.47
N TYR A 19 -1.47 -10.53 -7.48
CA TYR A 19 -1.10 -11.43 -6.37
C TYR A 19 -2.12 -12.54 -6.02
N GLN A 20 -3.24 -12.65 -6.73
CA GLN A 20 -4.19 -13.77 -6.59
C GLN A 20 -4.00 -14.82 -7.69
N HIS A 21 -4.26 -16.08 -7.37
CA HIS A 21 -4.21 -17.18 -8.33
C HIS A 21 -5.37 -18.15 -8.12
N HIS A 22 -5.94 -18.64 -9.22
CA HIS A 22 -7.13 -19.51 -9.17
C HIS A 22 -6.81 -20.96 -8.76
N ILE A 23 -5.59 -21.45 -9.03
CA ILE A 23 -5.15 -22.82 -8.67
C ILE A 23 -4.44 -22.84 -7.32
N VAL A 24 -3.58 -21.85 -7.09
CA VAL A 24 -2.70 -21.81 -5.92
C VAL A 24 -3.39 -20.94 -4.88
N ARG A 25 -4.07 -21.58 -3.92
CA ARG A 25 -4.93 -20.89 -2.94
C ARG A 25 -4.20 -19.83 -2.11
N GLN A 26 -2.89 -19.98 -1.90
CA GLN A 26 -2.08 -19.01 -1.17
C GLN A 26 -1.71 -17.78 -2.01
N GLY A 27 -1.96 -17.79 -3.33
CA GLY A 27 -1.56 -16.71 -4.23
C GLY A 27 -0.05 -16.46 -4.21
N TYR A 28 0.35 -15.22 -4.49
CA TYR A 28 1.74 -14.78 -4.49
C TYR A 28 2.21 -14.37 -3.08
N THR A 29 2.08 -15.28 -2.12
CA THR A 29 2.43 -15.05 -0.71
C THR A 29 3.31 -16.15 -0.14
N GLN A 30 4.04 -15.82 0.93
CA GLN A 30 4.80 -16.76 1.75
C GLN A 30 4.47 -16.51 3.22
N ARG A 31 3.95 -17.51 3.93
CA ARG A 31 3.52 -17.39 5.34
C ARG A 31 2.55 -16.22 5.58
N GLY A 32 1.69 -15.93 4.59
CA GLY A 32 0.73 -14.82 4.65
C GLY A 32 1.31 -13.44 4.33
N GLN A 33 2.60 -13.33 4.03
CA GLN A 33 3.20 -12.08 3.53
C GLN A 33 3.23 -12.06 2.01
N VAL A 34 2.78 -10.96 1.40
CA VAL A 34 2.81 -10.76 -0.04
C VAL A 34 4.27 -10.62 -0.50
N LEU A 35 4.66 -11.40 -1.51
CA LEU A 35 6.03 -11.39 -2.06
C LEU A 35 6.26 -10.26 -3.10
N GLY A 36 5.21 -9.50 -3.42
CA GLY A 36 5.24 -8.34 -4.29
C GLY A 36 5.18 -7.02 -3.54
N ALA A 37 4.45 -6.05 -4.08
CA ALA A 37 4.25 -4.77 -3.42
C ALA A 37 3.46 -4.95 -2.10
N GLY A 38 3.96 -4.37 -1.01
CA GLY A 38 3.37 -4.47 0.34
C GLY A 38 1.98 -3.83 0.52
N ILE A 39 1.44 -3.22 -0.53
CA ILE A 39 0.09 -2.60 -0.56
C ILE A 39 -1.04 -3.61 -0.78
N GLY A 40 -0.69 -4.85 -1.15
CA GLY A 40 -1.66 -5.91 -1.41
C GLY A 40 -2.26 -5.90 -2.82
N PRO A 41 -3.16 -6.85 -3.10
CA PRO A 41 -3.83 -7.02 -4.40
C PRO A 41 -4.70 -5.82 -4.75
N GLY A 42 -4.80 -5.47 -6.04
CA GLY A 42 -5.74 -4.43 -6.53
C GLY A 42 -5.57 -3.02 -5.95
N SER A 43 -4.54 -2.77 -5.15
CA SER A 43 -4.30 -1.51 -4.46
C SER A 43 -3.49 -0.53 -5.30
N SER A 44 -3.59 0.76 -4.99
CA SER A 44 -2.77 1.83 -5.56
C SER A 44 -2.22 2.71 -4.45
N GLN A 45 -0.92 3.01 -4.51
CA GLN A 45 -0.26 3.88 -3.55
C GLN A 45 0.51 5.00 -4.26
N VAL A 46 0.43 6.19 -3.69
CA VAL A 46 1.28 7.33 -4.04
C VAL A 46 1.94 7.86 -2.76
N SER A 47 3.23 8.13 -2.83
CA SER A 47 4.01 8.66 -1.70
C SER A 47 4.90 9.80 -2.16
N LEU A 48 5.04 10.80 -1.30
CA LEU A 48 5.97 11.92 -1.44
C LEU A 48 6.79 12.02 -0.17
N GLU A 49 8.11 11.97 -0.30
CA GLU A 49 9.03 12.11 0.81
C GLU A 49 9.88 13.37 0.65
N LEU A 50 10.07 14.08 1.76
CA LEU A 50 11.09 15.10 1.90
C LEU A 50 12.04 14.69 3.02
N ALA A 51 13.33 14.58 2.71
CA ALA A 51 14.34 14.23 3.69
C ALA A 51 15.59 15.10 3.57
N ARG A 52 16.20 15.38 4.71
CA ARG A 52 17.52 16.00 4.82
C ARG A 52 18.53 14.95 5.24
N VAL A 53 19.57 14.78 4.43
CA VAL A 53 20.70 13.89 4.71
C VAL A 53 21.95 14.73 4.89
N ALA A 54 22.70 14.48 5.97
CA ALA A 54 23.91 15.21 6.31
C ALA A 54 24.88 14.34 7.12
N GLY A 55 26.06 14.86 7.46
CA GLY A 55 27.06 14.12 8.24
C GLY A 55 26.61 13.70 9.64
N TRP A 56 25.59 14.36 10.21
CA TRP A 56 25.00 13.99 11.49
C TRP A 56 23.97 12.86 11.38
N GLY A 57 23.47 12.53 10.19
CA GLY A 57 22.35 11.61 10.05
C GLY A 57 21.37 11.92 8.92
N ARG A 58 20.13 11.44 9.10
CA ARG A 58 18.97 11.68 8.22
C ARG A 58 17.77 12.08 9.06
N ALA A 59 16.95 13.00 8.56
CA ALA A 59 15.58 13.19 9.03
C ALA A 59 14.65 13.32 7.83
N GLY A 60 13.54 12.60 7.87
CA GLY A 60 12.58 12.48 6.78
C GLY A 60 11.14 12.63 7.24
N VAL A 61 10.31 13.15 6.35
CA VAL A 61 8.85 13.13 6.47
C VAL A 61 8.26 12.64 5.16
N THR A 62 7.34 11.69 5.26
CA THR A 62 6.64 11.09 4.11
C THR A 62 5.15 11.29 4.24
N LEU A 63 4.53 11.79 3.17
CA LEU A 63 3.09 11.77 2.98
C LEU A 63 2.75 10.64 2.03
N GLN A 64 1.80 9.80 2.42
CA GLN A 64 1.38 8.67 1.61
C GLN A 64 -0.15 8.65 1.52
N ARG A 65 -0.67 8.23 0.37
CA ARG A 65 -2.06 7.81 0.22
C ARG A 65 -2.09 6.43 -0.42
N THR A 66 -2.68 5.48 0.28
CA THR A 66 -2.98 4.14 -0.24
C THR A 66 -4.49 4.03 -0.47
N VAL A 67 -4.89 3.43 -1.59
CA VAL A 67 -6.26 3.01 -1.86
C VAL A 67 -6.24 1.50 -2.01
N TYR A 68 -7.00 0.80 -1.17
CA TYR A 68 -6.98 -0.64 -1.12
C TYR A 68 -8.00 -1.26 -2.08
N ASP A 69 -7.63 -2.37 -2.72
CA ASP A 69 -8.53 -3.26 -3.45
C ASP A 69 -9.47 -2.55 -4.47
N ASN A 70 -8.95 -1.56 -5.22
CA ASN A 70 -9.72 -0.84 -6.25
C ASN A 70 -10.44 -1.77 -7.23
N ASP A 71 -9.83 -2.92 -7.57
CA ASP A 71 -10.43 -3.93 -8.45
C ASP A 71 -11.79 -4.43 -7.90
N ARG A 72 -11.90 -4.64 -6.58
CA ARG A 72 -13.15 -5.05 -5.92
C ARG A 72 -14.17 -3.92 -5.90
N PHE A 73 -13.72 -2.70 -5.62
CA PHE A 73 -14.57 -1.51 -5.67
C PHE A 73 -15.24 -1.36 -7.04
N TYR A 74 -14.46 -1.42 -8.12
CA TYR A 74 -14.96 -1.29 -9.50
C TYR A 74 -15.78 -2.50 -9.96
N ALA A 75 -15.49 -3.71 -9.48
CA ALA A 75 -16.27 -4.90 -9.81
C ALA A 75 -17.66 -4.92 -9.15
N THR A 76 -17.80 -4.30 -7.98
CA THR A 76 -19.02 -4.38 -7.15
C THR A 76 -19.94 -3.16 -7.35
N GLN A 77 -19.39 -1.99 -7.71
CA GLN A 77 -20.20 -0.79 -7.96
C GLN A 77 -20.51 -0.59 -9.45
N SER A 78 -21.71 -1.01 -9.87
CA SER A 78 -22.23 -0.85 -11.25
C SER A 78 -22.89 0.50 -11.54
N GLY A 79 -22.73 1.54 -10.69
CA GLY A 79 -23.48 2.79 -10.89
C GLY A 79 -23.17 3.97 -9.97
N GLY A 80 -21.89 4.29 -9.72
CA GLY A 80 -21.57 5.55 -9.04
C GLY A 80 -20.08 5.74 -8.75
N SER A 81 -19.43 6.62 -9.51
CA SER A 81 -18.02 7.01 -9.36
C SER A 81 -17.81 7.98 -8.20
N ALA A 82 -18.22 7.61 -6.99
CA ALA A 82 -17.97 8.44 -5.81
C ALA A 82 -16.60 8.07 -5.22
N PHE A 83 -15.57 8.86 -5.53
CA PHE A 83 -14.24 8.81 -4.88
C PHE A 83 -14.31 8.69 -3.34
N GLN A 84 -15.38 9.22 -2.74
CA GLN A 84 -15.62 9.21 -1.29
C GLN A 84 -15.93 7.83 -0.69
N ARG A 85 -16.22 6.81 -1.51
CA ARG A 85 -16.56 5.46 -1.05
C ARG A 85 -15.39 4.48 -1.10
N GLN A 86 -14.26 4.91 -1.62
CA GLN A 86 -13.05 4.08 -1.65
C GLN A 86 -12.53 3.86 -0.22
N GLU A 87 -12.00 2.67 0.02
CA GLU A 87 -11.20 2.40 1.21
C GLU A 87 -9.83 3.04 1.00
N ALA A 88 -9.58 4.15 1.68
CA ALA A 88 -8.40 4.98 1.46
C ALA A 88 -7.73 5.32 2.79
N GLU A 89 -6.40 5.26 2.78
CA GLU A 89 -5.57 5.50 3.95
C GLU A 89 -4.52 6.55 3.62
N PRO A 90 -4.78 7.84 3.92
CA PRO A 90 -3.72 8.81 4.08
C PRO A 90 -2.88 8.50 5.32
N ALA A 91 -1.58 8.62 5.18
CA ALA A 91 -0.60 8.44 6.24
C ALA A 91 0.45 9.54 6.22
N LEU A 92 0.88 9.92 7.43
CA LEU A 92 2.03 10.77 7.69
C LEU A 92 3.07 9.94 8.44
N LEU A 93 4.28 9.87 7.89
CA LEU A 93 5.40 9.19 8.51
C LEU A 93 6.51 10.19 8.75
N ALA A 94 7.17 10.08 9.90
CA ALA A 94 8.36 10.84 10.24
C ALA A 94 9.44 9.88 10.73
N ASP A 95 10.67 10.09 10.27
CA ASP A 95 11.81 9.28 10.67
C ASP A 95 13.06 10.14 10.91
N ALA A 96 13.92 9.66 11.81
CA ALA A 96 15.21 10.26 12.09
C ALA A 96 16.25 9.18 12.37
N LEU A 97 17.46 9.37 11.87
CA LEU A 97 18.63 8.54 12.11
C LEU A 97 19.79 9.45 12.52
N LEU A 98 20.40 9.19 13.67
CA LEU A 98 21.49 9.97 14.23
C LEU A 98 22.77 9.14 14.24
N PHE A 99 23.85 9.70 13.69
CA PHE A 99 25.18 9.12 13.73
C PHE A 99 26.00 9.75 14.84
N ARG A 100 26.37 8.97 15.87
CA ARG A 100 27.20 9.42 16.99
C ARG A 100 28.33 8.44 17.26
N GLY A 101 29.46 8.64 16.58
CA GLY A 101 30.64 7.79 16.73
C GLY A 101 30.37 6.37 16.24
N PRO A 102 30.51 5.34 17.09
CA PRO A 102 30.20 3.95 16.71
C PRO A 102 28.69 3.64 16.74
N TRP A 103 27.85 4.55 17.22
CA TRP A 103 26.41 4.35 17.35
C TRP A 103 25.62 4.98 16.21
N GLU A 104 24.60 4.27 15.78
CA GLU A 104 23.54 4.78 14.92
C GLU A 104 22.19 4.57 15.62
N LEU A 105 21.49 5.67 15.88
CA LEU A 105 20.22 5.65 16.62
C LEU A 105 19.11 6.12 15.69
N GLY A 106 18.13 5.27 15.45
CA GLY A 106 16.97 5.50 14.60
C GLY A 106 15.68 5.64 15.42
N GLY A 107 14.79 6.51 14.96
CA GLY A 107 13.42 6.65 15.43
C GLY A 107 12.46 6.83 14.26
N SER A 108 11.26 6.29 14.39
CA SER A 108 10.20 6.40 13.39
C SER A 108 8.83 6.51 14.06
N LEU A 109 7.96 7.30 13.45
CA LEU A 109 6.55 7.47 13.82
C LEU A 109 5.72 7.42 12.53
N ALA A 110 4.65 6.64 12.53
CA ALA A 110 3.67 6.63 11.47
C ALA A 110 2.28 6.83 12.06
N ILE A 111 1.52 7.74 11.47
CA ILE A 111 0.11 7.98 11.81
C ILE A 111 -0.68 7.83 10.52
N ALA A 112 -1.67 6.94 10.53
CA ALA A 112 -2.50 6.68 9.37
C ALA A 112 -3.97 6.67 9.76
N LYS A 113 -4.82 7.14 8.87
CA LYS A 113 -6.27 7.10 9.06
C LYS A 113 -6.92 6.35 7.92
N LEU A 114 -7.43 5.16 8.21
CA LEU A 114 -8.16 4.33 7.27
C LEU A 114 -9.61 4.82 7.21
N TYR A 115 -10.04 5.28 6.05
CA TYR A 115 -11.42 5.66 5.79
C TYR A 115 -12.17 4.53 5.12
N ASN A 116 -13.44 4.35 5.50
CA ASN A 116 -14.35 3.38 4.90
C ASN A 116 -13.81 1.93 4.87
N LYS A 117 -13.34 1.42 6.03
CA LYS A 117 -12.84 0.05 6.15
C LYS A 117 -13.87 -0.96 5.60
N TYR A 118 -13.41 -1.89 4.77
CA TYR A 118 -14.26 -2.87 4.08
C TYR A 118 -15.38 -2.24 3.24
N TYR A 119 -15.19 -1.03 2.73
CA TYR A 119 -16.19 -0.27 1.95
C TYR A 119 -17.45 0.12 2.73
N VAL A 120 -17.43 0.07 4.06
CA VAL A 120 -18.53 0.52 4.92
C VAL A 120 -18.35 2.00 5.23
N LEU A 121 -19.35 2.82 4.87
CA LEU A 121 -19.29 4.27 5.07
C LEU A 121 -19.07 4.63 6.54
N LYS A 122 -18.10 5.51 6.81
CA LYS A 122 -17.73 6.01 8.15
C LYS A 122 -17.20 4.93 9.11
N ALA A 123 -16.83 3.75 8.61
CA ALA A 123 -16.06 2.76 9.37
C ALA A 123 -14.57 3.17 9.37
N ASP A 124 -14.26 4.25 10.09
CA ASP A 124 -12.93 4.85 10.08
C ASP A 124 -12.08 4.30 11.23
N GLU A 125 -10.82 3.98 10.95
CA GLU A 125 -9.85 3.54 11.95
C GLU A 125 -8.60 4.42 11.92
N THR A 126 -7.95 4.60 13.06
CA THR A 126 -6.70 5.36 13.16
C THR A 126 -5.61 4.44 13.70
N ASN A 127 -4.53 4.33 12.95
CA ASN A 127 -3.40 3.50 13.26
C ASN A 127 -2.22 4.39 13.60
N VAL A 128 -1.53 4.07 14.68
CA VAL A 128 -0.31 4.76 15.12
C VAL A 128 0.77 3.71 15.34
N GLN A 129 1.93 3.92 14.76
CA GLN A 129 3.08 3.02 14.90
C GLN A 129 4.31 3.83 15.30
N LEU A 130 5.09 3.25 16.21
CA LEU A 130 6.32 3.82 16.72
C LEU A 130 7.42 2.77 16.59
N GLY A 131 8.59 3.19 16.13
CA GLY A 131 9.76 2.32 15.99
C GLY A 131 11.01 3.02 16.47
N VAL A 132 11.86 2.27 17.16
CA VAL A 132 13.19 2.70 17.58
C VAL A 132 14.22 1.68 17.11
N THR A 133 15.41 2.11 16.77
CA THR A 133 16.50 1.24 16.32
C THR A 133 17.81 1.74 16.88
N ALA A 134 18.67 0.82 17.32
CA ALA A 134 20.02 1.14 17.73
C ALA A 134 20.98 0.15 17.08
N ARG A 135 22.01 0.67 16.41
CA ARG A 135 23.06 -0.13 15.77
C ARG A 135 24.42 0.30 16.29
N TYR A 136 25.22 -0.67 16.70
CA TYR A 136 26.60 -0.47 17.10
C TYR A 136 27.54 -1.03 16.03
N ARG A 137 28.45 -0.19 15.53
CA ARG A 137 29.45 -0.60 14.55
C ARG A 137 30.78 -0.88 15.24
N TRP A 138 31.06 -2.15 15.48
CA TRP A 138 32.39 -2.60 15.92
C TRP A 138 33.30 -2.70 14.69
N ARG A 139 34.40 -1.94 14.70
CA ARG A 139 35.57 -2.14 13.83
C ARG A 139 36.68 -2.82 14.60
#